data_AF-A0A822ZZ60-F1
#
_entry.id   AF-A0A822ZZ60-F1
#
_cell.length_a   1.000
_cell.length_b   1.000
_cell.length_c   1.000
_cell.angle_alpha   90.00
_cell.angle_beta   90.00
_cell.angle_gamma   90.00
#
_symmetry.space_group_name_H-M   'P 1'
#
loop_
_entity.id
_entity.type
_entity.pdbx_description
1 polymer ?
#
loop_
_entity_poly.entity_id
_entity_poly.type
_entity_poly.pdbx_seq_one_letter_code
_entity_poly.pdbx_strand_id
1 'polypeptide(L)'
;MVVSTVMFVSGVTTLLHTFFGSRLPLIQGPSFVYLAPALVIINSPEFQGLNGNNFKHIMKHLQGAIIISSAFQAFLGYSGLMSVLLRFINPVVVSPTIAAVGLSFYSYGFPQVGTCLEIGIVQILLVVIFSLYLRKISVFGHRIFLIYAVPLGLAITWAAAFLLTETGAYNYKGCDMNIPASNIVSEACRKHVSRMKHCRVDTSHALKSSPWFRFPYPLQWGTPVFDWKMVLVMCAVSIIASVDSVSFLSLNGVIRCFLLGVPFFLFSTVPYVFDVLCHMCMCCTYLRFLCYSQCNLDAFN
;
A
#
# COMPACT_ATOMS: atom_id res chain seq x y z
N MET A 1 4.98 -5.79 -12.35
CA MET A 1 3.79 -5.18 -13.01
C MET A 1 2.88 -4.51 -11.97
N VAL A 2 2.33 -5.23 -10.99
CA VAL A 2 1.42 -4.65 -9.98
C VAL A 2 2.04 -3.48 -9.20
N VAL A 3 3.29 -3.60 -8.74
CA VAL A 3 3.98 -2.52 -7.99
C VAL A 3 4.07 -1.22 -8.79
N SER A 4 4.40 -1.32 -10.09
CA SER A 4 4.48 -0.15 -10.98
C SER A 4 3.10 0.48 -11.21
N THR A 5 2.06 -0.35 -11.38
CA THR A 5 0.70 0.17 -11.58
C THR A 5 0.17 0.87 -10.33
N VAL A 6 0.38 0.32 -9.12
CA VAL A 6 -0.08 0.98 -7.88
C VAL A 6 0.66 2.28 -7.60
N MET A 7 1.97 2.35 -7.88
CA MET A 7 2.76 3.59 -7.73
C MET A 7 2.32 4.66 -8.73
N PHE A 8 2.08 4.29 -10.00
CA PHE A 8 1.60 5.21 -11.01
C PHE A 8 0.20 5.75 -10.67
N VAL A 9 -0.74 4.85 -10.34
CA VAL A 9 -2.11 5.22 -9.96
C VAL A 9 -2.10 6.09 -8.70
N SER A 10 -1.33 5.73 -7.67
CA SER A 10 -1.14 6.54 -6.45
C SER A 10 -0.63 7.96 -6.74
N GLY A 11 0.33 8.10 -7.66
CA GLY A 11 0.83 9.41 -8.09
C GLY A 11 -0.24 10.24 -8.80
N VAL A 12 -0.93 9.63 -9.78
CA VAL A 12 -2.02 10.30 -10.52
C VAL A 12 -3.15 10.71 -9.57
N THR A 13 -3.54 9.86 -8.63
CA THR A 13 -4.65 10.15 -7.71
C THR A 13 -4.26 11.20 -6.68
N THR A 14 -3.00 11.21 -6.23
CA THR A 14 -2.48 12.28 -5.37
C THR A 14 -2.47 13.62 -6.11
N LEU A 15 -2.04 13.67 -7.37
CA LEU A 15 -2.10 14.89 -8.18
C LEU A 15 -3.55 15.36 -8.39
N LEU A 16 -4.46 14.45 -8.73
CA LEU A 16 -5.89 14.78 -8.86
C LEU A 16 -6.45 15.32 -7.54
N HIS A 17 -6.06 14.74 -6.41
CA HIS A 17 -6.49 15.18 -5.08
C HIS A 17 -5.96 16.57 -4.72
N THR A 18 -4.71 16.90 -5.10
CA THR A 18 -4.15 18.23 -4.82
C THR A 18 -4.65 19.31 -5.79
N PHE A 19 -4.91 18.99 -7.07
CA PHE A 19 -5.41 19.96 -8.06
C PHE A 19 -6.92 20.21 -7.96
N PHE A 20 -7.73 19.16 -7.91
CA PHE A 20 -9.19 19.26 -7.95
C PHE A 20 -9.85 19.07 -6.57
N GLY A 21 -9.11 18.58 -5.59
CA GLY A 21 -9.63 18.25 -4.26
C GLY A 21 -9.36 19.28 -3.19
N SER A 22 -9.11 18.78 -1.97
CA SER A 22 -9.06 19.59 -0.74
C SER A 22 -7.83 20.50 -0.63
N ARG A 23 -6.90 20.45 -1.61
CA ARG A 23 -5.60 21.13 -1.60
C ARG A 23 -4.73 20.79 -0.38
N LEU A 24 -5.05 19.73 0.37
CA LEU A 24 -4.18 19.23 1.43
C LEU A 24 -3.07 18.35 0.81
N PRO A 25 -1.81 18.53 1.21
CA PRO A 25 -0.69 17.71 0.75
C PRO A 25 -0.72 16.32 1.43
N LEU A 26 -1.68 15.48 1.04
CA LEU A 26 -1.86 14.12 1.54
C LEU A 26 -1.50 13.11 0.44
N ILE A 27 -0.47 12.30 0.70
CA ILE A 27 0.00 11.25 -0.21
C ILE A 27 -0.98 10.08 -0.12
N GLN A 28 -1.64 9.77 -1.24
CA GLN A 28 -2.60 8.67 -1.31
C GLN A 28 -1.89 7.38 -1.72
N GLY A 29 -2.05 6.32 -0.95
CA GLY A 29 -1.48 5.00 -1.25
C GLY A 29 -2.50 3.88 -1.11
N PRO A 30 -2.12 2.64 -1.48
CA PRO A 30 -2.96 1.47 -1.22
C PRO A 30 -3.14 1.29 0.29
N SER A 31 -4.37 1.05 0.73
CA SER A 31 -4.65 0.82 2.15
C SER A 31 -4.19 -0.58 2.58
N PHE A 32 -3.43 -0.60 3.66
CA PHE A 32 -2.90 -1.79 4.31
C PHE A 32 -3.99 -2.76 4.78
N VAL A 33 -5.19 -2.26 5.10
CA VAL A 33 -6.33 -3.07 5.56
C VAL A 33 -6.80 -4.07 4.50
N TYR A 34 -6.58 -3.76 3.21
CA TYR A 34 -6.92 -4.68 2.11
C TYR A 34 -5.91 -5.82 1.91
N LEU A 35 -4.75 -5.81 2.59
CA LEU A 35 -3.76 -6.86 2.42
C LEU A 35 -4.23 -8.20 3.01
N ALA A 36 -4.75 -8.19 4.24
CA ALA A 36 -5.24 -9.40 4.91
C ALA A 36 -6.32 -10.13 4.09
N PRO A 37 -7.41 -9.49 3.65
CA PRO A 37 -8.42 -10.15 2.82
C PRO A 37 -7.87 -10.57 1.46
N ALA A 38 -6.98 -9.79 0.83
CA ALA A 38 -6.36 -10.19 -0.43
C ALA A 38 -5.52 -11.49 -0.26
N LEU A 39 -4.77 -11.63 0.83
CA LEU A 39 -3.98 -12.82 1.11
C LEU A 39 -4.85 -14.06 1.39
N VAL A 40 -5.97 -13.89 2.09
CA VAL A 40 -6.94 -14.96 2.32
C VAL A 40 -7.53 -15.44 0.99
N ILE A 41 -7.86 -14.51 0.10
CA ILE A 41 -8.38 -14.83 -1.24
C ILE A 41 -7.31 -15.57 -2.06
N ILE A 42 -6.06 -15.11 -2.06
CA ILE A 42 -4.97 -15.74 -2.82
C ILE A 42 -4.69 -17.17 -2.33
N ASN A 43 -4.82 -17.44 -1.04
CA ASN A 43 -4.54 -18.75 -0.44
C ASN A 43 -5.76 -19.67 -0.39
N SER A 44 -6.89 -19.30 -0.99
CA SER A 44 -8.07 -20.15 -0.94
C SER A 44 -7.86 -21.43 -1.78
N PRO A 45 -8.37 -22.60 -1.30
CA PRO A 45 -8.19 -23.87 -2.00
C PRO A 45 -8.89 -23.89 -3.37
N GLU A 46 -9.92 -23.06 -3.54
CA GLU A 46 -10.64 -22.87 -4.80
C GLU A 46 -9.70 -22.39 -5.93
N PHE A 47 -8.65 -21.62 -5.62
CA PHE A 47 -7.67 -21.14 -6.61
C PHE A 47 -6.40 -22.00 -6.70
N GLN A 48 -6.15 -22.89 -5.73
CA GLN A 48 -4.98 -23.79 -5.74
C GLN A 48 -5.17 -24.98 -6.69
N GLY A 49 -6.41 -25.33 -7.04
CA GLY A 49 -6.73 -26.46 -7.93
C GLY A 49 -6.64 -26.16 -9.44
N LEU A 50 -6.47 -24.90 -9.86
CA LEU A 50 -6.33 -24.56 -11.29
C LEU A 50 -4.87 -24.70 -11.72
N ASN A 51 -4.61 -25.47 -12.78
CA ASN A 51 -3.27 -25.83 -13.24
C ASN A 51 -2.72 -24.87 -14.32
N GLY A 52 -3.09 -23.57 -14.27
CA GLY A 52 -2.61 -22.58 -15.23
C GLY A 52 -3.19 -21.16 -15.03
N ASN A 53 -2.31 -20.15 -15.06
CA ASN A 53 -2.64 -18.71 -14.96
C ASN A 53 -3.35 -18.23 -13.67
N ASN A 54 -3.10 -18.88 -12.53
CA ASN A 54 -3.77 -18.60 -11.25
C ASN A 54 -3.68 -17.12 -10.85
N PHE A 55 -2.52 -16.50 -11.09
CA PHE A 55 -2.33 -15.07 -10.81
C PHE A 55 -3.33 -14.19 -11.57
N LYS A 56 -3.52 -14.41 -12.88
CA LYS A 56 -4.45 -13.62 -13.69
C LYS A 56 -5.89 -13.86 -13.26
N HIS A 57 -6.24 -15.09 -12.90
CA HIS A 57 -7.56 -15.44 -12.40
C HIS A 57 -7.88 -14.73 -11.07
N ILE A 58 -6.96 -14.80 -10.10
CA ILE A 58 -7.10 -14.13 -8.80
C ILE A 58 -7.22 -12.62 -8.97
N MET A 59 -6.41 -12.01 -9.85
CA MET A 59 -6.48 -10.57 -10.11
C MET A 59 -7.85 -10.14 -10.68
N LYS A 60 -8.49 -10.94 -11.52
CA LYS A 60 -9.84 -10.64 -12.05
C LYS A 60 -10.91 -10.66 -10.96
N HIS A 61 -10.86 -11.64 -10.06
CA HIS A 61 -11.80 -11.72 -8.93
C HIS A 61 -11.58 -10.57 -7.95
N LEU A 62 -10.32 -10.26 -7.64
CA LEU A 62 -9.96 -9.17 -6.74
C LEU A 62 -10.41 -7.82 -7.32
N GLN A 63 -10.20 -7.60 -8.62
CA GLN A 63 -10.65 -6.39 -9.31
C GLN A 63 -12.17 -6.22 -9.26
N GLY A 64 -12.94 -7.29 -9.53
CA GLY A 64 -14.40 -7.25 -9.45
C GLY A 64 -14.92 -6.94 -8.04
N ALA A 65 -14.32 -7.57 -7.02
CA ALA A 65 -14.71 -7.34 -5.63
C ALA A 65 -14.40 -5.91 -5.15
N ILE A 66 -13.25 -5.35 -5.54
CA ILE A 66 -12.87 -3.97 -5.21
C ILE A 66 -13.80 -2.95 -5.89
N ILE A 67 -14.22 -3.18 -7.14
CA ILE A 67 -15.16 -2.29 -7.83
C ILE A 67 -16.48 -2.20 -7.06
N ILE A 68 -17.09 -3.33 -6.69
CA ILE A 68 -18.36 -3.33 -5.95
C ILE A 68 -18.18 -2.73 -4.55
N SER A 69 -17.09 -3.08 -3.86
CA SER A 69 -16.74 -2.51 -2.55
C SER A 69 -16.63 -0.98 -2.61
N SER A 70 -16.00 -0.43 -3.66
CA SER A 70 -15.89 1.02 -3.85
C SER A 70 -17.23 1.70 -4.12
N ALA A 71 -18.12 1.07 -4.90
CA ALA A 71 -19.47 1.57 -5.14
C ALA A 71 -20.33 1.54 -3.86
N PHE A 72 -20.20 0.48 -3.07
CA PHE A 72 -20.84 0.38 -1.76
C PHE A 72 -20.34 1.47 -0.80
N GLN A 73 -19.03 1.68 -0.75
CA GLN A 73 -18.44 2.74 0.09
C GLN A 73 -18.87 4.14 -0.37
N ALA A 74 -19.00 4.37 -1.68
CA ALA A 74 -19.56 5.62 -2.21
C ALA A 74 -21.01 5.81 -1.76
N PHE A 75 -21.85 4.78 -1.84
CA PHE A 75 -23.24 4.85 -1.37
C PHE A 75 -23.35 5.16 0.14
N LEU A 76 -22.48 4.55 0.96
CA LEU A 76 -22.39 4.85 2.39
C LEU A 76 -21.91 6.28 2.68
N GLY A 77 -21.06 6.83 1.81
CA GLY A 77 -20.71 8.24 1.84
C GLY A 77 -21.92 9.15 1.58
N TYR A 78 -22.77 8.79 0.60
CA TYR A 78 -23.87 9.66 0.11
C TYR A 78 -24.98 9.79 1.12
N SER A 79 -25.31 8.65 1.71
CA SER A 79 -26.35 8.54 2.73
C SER A 79 -26.02 9.30 4.02
N GLY A 80 -24.81 9.85 4.18
CA GLY A 80 -24.39 10.51 5.42
C GLY A 80 -24.18 9.53 6.58
N LEU A 81 -24.32 8.23 6.36
CA LEU A 81 -24.16 7.19 7.39
C LEU A 81 -22.74 7.20 7.99
N MET A 82 -21.75 7.62 7.20
CA MET A 82 -20.39 7.83 7.67
C MET A 82 -20.35 8.76 8.90
N SER A 83 -21.14 9.83 8.93
CA SER A 83 -21.14 10.76 10.07
C SER A 83 -21.67 10.12 11.35
N VAL A 84 -22.57 9.14 11.25
CA VAL A 84 -23.08 8.39 12.40
C VAL A 84 -22.03 7.42 12.91
N LEU A 85 -21.34 6.71 12.00
CA LEU A 85 -20.22 5.83 12.33
C LEU A 85 -19.11 6.60 13.07
N LEU A 86 -18.79 7.82 12.62
CA LEU A 86 -17.77 8.65 13.25
C LEU A 86 -18.09 9.04 14.69
N ARG A 87 -19.37 9.19 15.03
CA ARG A 87 -19.78 9.45 16.41
C ARG A 87 -19.55 8.24 17.32
N PHE A 88 -19.43 7.04 16.76
CA PHE A 88 -19.18 5.80 17.49
C PHE A 88 -17.68 5.52 17.68
N ILE A 89 -16.83 6.08 16.81
CA ILE A 89 -15.37 5.85 16.85
C ILE A 89 -14.74 6.76 17.91
N ASN A 90 -14.60 6.23 19.12
CA ASN A 90 -13.80 6.88 20.17
C ASN A 90 -12.29 6.63 19.92
N PRO A 91 -11.41 7.62 20.18
CA PRO A 91 -9.96 7.47 20.00
C PRO A 91 -9.35 6.32 20.84
N VAL A 92 -10.05 5.93 21.91
CA VAL A 92 -9.73 4.77 22.77
C VAL A 92 -9.78 3.45 21.99
N VAL A 93 -10.65 3.32 20.99
CA VAL A 93 -10.78 2.12 20.15
C VAL A 93 -9.82 2.18 18.96
N VAL A 94 -9.51 3.37 18.47
CA VAL A 94 -8.64 3.60 17.31
C VAL A 94 -7.20 3.16 17.56
N SER A 95 -6.62 3.55 18.69
CA SER A 95 -5.23 3.21 19.04
C SER A 95 -4.95 1.70 19.05
N PRO A 96 -5.75 0.85 19.73
CA PRO A 96 -5.53 -0.60 19.69
C PRO A 96 -5.81 -1.20 18.30
N THR A 97 -6.72 -0.64 17.50
CA THR A 97 -6.91 -1.09 16.12
C THR A 97 -5.67 -0.84 15.26
N ILE A 98 -5.07 0.35 15.32
CA ILE A 98 -3.83 0.66 14.59
C ILE A 98 -2.67 -0.24 15.06
N ALA A 99 -2.57 -0.47 16.37
CA ALA A 99 -1.58 -1.39 16.93
C ALA A 99 -1.78 -2.83 16.44
N ALA A 100 -3.03 -3.30 16.38
CA ALA A 100 -3.36 -4.64 15.88
C ALA A 100 -3.05 -4.79 14.38
N VAL A 101 -3.36 -3.76 13.58
CA VAL A 101 -2.99 -3.69 12.16
C VAL A 101 -1.46 -3.77 12.02
N GLY A 102 -0.71 -2.96 12.78
CA GLY A 102 0.76 -3.02 12.81
C GLY A 102 1.32 -4.39 13.21
N LEU A 103 0.75 -5.01 14.24
CA LEU A 103 1.13 -6.34 14.71
C LEU A 103 0.88 -7.42 13.66
N SER A 104 -0.22 -7.31 12.88
CA SER A 104 -0.50 -8.24 11.80
C SER A 104 0.58 -8.22 10.71
N PHE A 105 1.16 -7.05 10.42
CA PHE A 105 2.26 -6.93 9.45
C PHE A 105 3.57 -7.50 9.96
N TYR A 106 3.82 -7.47 11.27
CA TYR A 106 5.01 -8.07 11.84
C TYR A 106 5.12 -9.56 11.49
N SER A 107 3.99 -10.28 11.49
CA SER A 107 3.94 -11.69 11.11
C SER A 107 4.35 -11.96 9.66
N TYR A 108 4.19 -11.00 8.75
CA TYR A 108 4.59 -11.14 7.35
C TYR A 108 5.98 -10.56 7.07
N GLY A 109 6.32 -9.43 7.67
CA GLY A 109 7.60 -8.75 7.48
C GLY A 109 8.75 -9.50 8.15
N PHE A 110 8.56 -10.01 9.38
CA PHE A 110 9.63 -10.63 10.15
C PHE A 110 10.16 -11.93 9.51
N PRO A 111 9.34 -12.88 9.02
CA PRO A 111 9.84 -14.06 8.32
C PRO A 111 10.61 -13.71 7.05
N GLN A 112 10.16 -12.68 6.32
CA GLN A 112 10.84 -12.24 5.10
C GLN A 112 12.23 -11.68 5.41
N VAL A 113 12.36 -10.85 6.45
CA VAL A 113 13.64 -10.34 6.93
C VAL A 113 14.52 -11.49 7.49
N GLY A 114 13.90 -12.47 8.13
CA GLY A 114 14.56 -13.67 8.68
C GLY A 114 15.19 -14.58 7.62
N THR A 115 14.76 -14.52 6.36
CA THR A 115 15.43 -15.25 5.27
C THR A 115 16.88 -14.81 5.06
N CYS A 116 17.18 -13.54 5.38
CA CYS A 116 18.48 -12.90 5.24
C CYS A 116 18.82 -12.09 6.48
N LEU A 117 19.06 -12.82 7.57
CA LEU A 117 19.31 -12.24 8.90
C LEU A 117 20.45 -11.22 8.93
N GLU A 118 21.53 -11.44 8.17
CA GLU A 118 22.68 -10.53 8.10
C GLU A 118 22.28 -9.12 7.62
N ILE A 119 21.58 -9.03 6.48
CA ILE A 119 21.12 -7.75 5.91
C ILE A 119 19.96 -7.18 6.73
N GLY A 120 19.09 -8.05 7.24
CA GLY A 120 17.94 -7.68 8.06
C GLY A 120 18.31 -7.00 9.36
N ILE A 121 19.29 -7.55 10.10
CA ILE A 121 19.78 -6.95 11.34
C ILE A 121 20.42 -5.59 11.06
N VAL A 122 21.21 -5.48 10.00
CA VAL A 122 21.82 -4.20 9.58
C VAL A 122 20.74 -3.15 9.31
N GLN A 123 19.68 -3.49 8.57
CA GLN A 123 18.56 -2.58 8.30
C GLN A 123 17.86 -2.11 9.57
N ILE A 124 17.51 -3.04 10.47
CA ILE A 124 16.81 -2.70 11.73
C ILE A 124 17.69 -1.81 12.60
N LEU A 125 18.97 -2.17 12.76
CA LEU A 125 19.93 -1.43 13.57
C LEU A 125 20.16 -0.02 13.00
N LEU A 126 20.32 0.13 11.68
CA LEU A 126 20.48 1.44 11.04
C LEU A 126 19.25 2.32 11.23
N VAL A 127 18.04 1.79 11.03
CA VAL A 127 16.80 2.55 11.22
C VAL A 127 16.63 2.98 12.68
N VAL A 128 16.94 2.11 13.64
CA VAL A 128 16.88 2.42 15.08
C VAL A 128 17.90 3.49 15.45
N ILE A 129 19.15 3.38 14.99
CA ILE A 129 20.20 4.38 15.24
C ILE A 129 19.80 5.72 14.62
N PHE A 130 19.33 5.75 13.38
CA PHE A 130 18.92 6.99 12.73
C PHE A 130 17.68 7.62 13.39
N SER A 131 16.74 6.81 13.85
CA SER A 131 15.50 7.30 14.48
C SER A 131 15.71 7.75 15.94
N LEU A 132 16.56 7.06 16.72
CA LEU A 132 16.76 7.34 18.14
C LEU A 132 17.97 8.24 18.43
N TYR A 133 19.11 8.01 17.76
CA TYR A 133 20.38 8.69 18.05
C TYR A 133 20.53 9.99 17.25
N LEU A 134 20.30 9.94 15.92
CA LEU A 134 20.41 11.13 15.08
C LEU A 134 19.27 12.14 15.28
N ARG A 135 18.20 11.76 15.99
CA ARG A 135 17.17 12.71 16.45
C ARG A 135 17.75 13.85 17.30
N LYS A 136 18.83 13.58 18.05
CA LYS A 136 19.46 14.55 18.96
C LYS A 136 20.50 15.44 18.25
N ILE A 137 21.00 15.03 17.09
CA ILE A 137 22.08 15.71 16.37
C ILE A 137 21.47 16.58 15.27
N SER A 138 21.42 17.89 15.50
CA SER A 138 21.05 18.88 14.50
C SER A 138 22.30 19.31 13.72
N VAL A 139 22.42 18.86 12.48
CA VAL A 139 23.48 19.30 11.55
C VAL A 139 22.94 20.46 10.73
N PHE A 140 23.70 21.56 10.62
CA PHE A 140 23.29 22.77 9.87
C PHE A 140 22.00 23.46 10.35
N GLY A 141 21.61 23.28 11.63
CA GLY A 141 20.44 23.96 12.21
C GLY A 141 19.07 23.43 11.75
N HIS A 142 19.01 22.49 10.80
CA HIS A 142 17.78 21.87 10.34
C HIS A 142 17.67 20.40 10.78
N ARG A 143 16.46 19.96 11.17
CA ARG A 143 16.17 18.57 11.60
C ARG A 143 16.00 17.62 10.40
N ILE A 144 16.93 17.66 9.45
CA ILE A 144 16.88 16.91 8.17
C ILE A 144 16.90 15.39 8.43
N PHE A 145 17.70 14.95 9.40
CA PHE A 145 17.83 13.52 9.71
C PHE A 145 16.54 12.85 10.19
N LEU A 146 15.58 13.60 10.72
CA LEU A 146 14.31 13.02 11.15
C LEU A 146 13.43 12.60 9.96
N ILE A 147 13.44 13.39 8.88
CA ILE A 147 12.60 13.15 7.69
C ILE A 147 13.27 12.12 6.77
N TYR A 148 14.59 12.16 6.66
CA TYR A 148 15.35 11.30 5.74
C TYR A 148 15.92 10.01 6.37
N ALA A 149 15.68 9.75 7.67
CA ALA A 149 16.21 8.56 8.36
C ALA A 149 15.88 7.25 7.63
N VAL A 150 14.63 7.08 7.21
CA VAL A 150 14.15 5.85 6.55
C VAL A 150 14.78 5.66 5.15
N PRO A 151 14.68 6.62 4.21
CA PRO A 151 15.27 6.46 2.88
C PRO A 151 16.81 6.35 2.94
N LEU A 152 17.47 7.06 3.85
CA LEU A 152 18.91 6.98 4.02
C LEU A 152 19.33 5.61 4.59
N GLY A 153 18.58 5.05 5.55
CA GLY A 153 18.78 3.68 6.04
C GLY A 153 18.63 2.64 4.94
N LEU A 154 17.59 2.75 4.10
CA LEU A 154 17.39 1.86 2.96
C LEU A 154 18.53 1.93 1.95
N ALA A 155 19.01 3.14 1.63
CA ALA A 155 20.12 3.33 0.70
C ALA A 155 21.41 2.68 1.20
N ILE A 156 21.74 2.84 2.49
CA ILE A 156 22.94 2.23 3.09
C ILE A 156 22.83 0.71 3.11
N THR A 157 21.69 0.16 3.51
CA THR A 157 21.48 -1.30 3.52
C THR A 157 21.57 -1.88 2.12
N TRP A 158 21.01 -1.19 1.12
CA TRP A 158 21.13 -1.62 -0.27
C TRP A 158 22.58 -1.63 -0.75
N ALA A 159 23.36 -0.59 -0.42
CA ALA A 159 24.79 -0.54 -0.71
C ALA A 159 25.56 -1.66 0.02
N ALA A 160 25.25 -1.94 1.28
CA ALA A 160 25.83 -3.04 2.04
C ALA A 160 25.51 -4.41 1.44
N ALA A 161 24.26 -4.62 0.99
CA ALA A 161 23.85 -5.85 0.31
C ALA A 161 24.58 -6.04 -1.02
N PHE A 162 24.81 -4.96 -1.78
CA PHE A 162 25.60 -4.99 -3.00
C PHE A 162 27.05 -5.37 -2.73
N LEU A 163 27.71 -4.74 -1.74
CA LEU A 163 29.07 -5.07 -1.32
C LEU A 163 29.21 -6.52 -0.82
N LEU A 164 28.25 -7.02 -0.05
CA LEU A 164 28.23 -8.42 0.40
C LEU A 164 28.05 -9.42 -0.76
N THR A 165 27.38 -9.01 -1.82
CA THR A 165 27.21 -9.83 -3.02
C THR A 165 28.52 -9.91 -3.81
N GLU A 166 29.20 -8.77 -4.02
CA GLU A 166 30.47 -8.70 -4.74
C GLU A 166 31.65 -9.36 -4.01
N THR A 167 31.68 -9.29 -2.67
CA THR A 167 32.71 -9.94 -1.85
C THR A 167 32.58 -11.47 -1.82
N GLY A 168 31.57 -12.05 -2.48
CA GLY A 168 31.39 -13.50 -2.59
C GLY A 168 30.92 -14.18 -1.32
N ALA A 169 30.42 -13.43 -0.32
CA ALA A 169 29.92 -13.97 0.95
C ALA A 169 28.78 -15.00 0.76
N TYR A 170 28.09 -14.94 -0.38
CA TYR A 170 27.01 -15.84 -0.76
C TYR A 170 27.36 -16.75 -1.96
N ASN A 171 28.65 -16.95 -2.28
CA ASN A 171 29.09 -17.85 -3.34
C ASN A 171 29.72 -19.11 -2.74
N TYR A 172 28.95 -20.21 -2.69
CA TYR A 172 29.39 -21.48 -2.14
C TYR A 172 29.94 -22.37 -3.27
N LYS A 173 31.20 -22.81 -3.15
CA LYS A 173 31.84 -23.69 -4.14
C LYS A 173 31.02 -24.98 -4.30
N GLY A 174 30.61 -25.30 -5.53
CA GLY A 174 29.85 -26.51 -5.86
C GLY A 174 28.32 -26.40 -5.76
N CYS A 175 27.77 -25.20 -5.57
CA CYS A 175 26.33 -24.95 -5.56
C CYS A 175 25.88 -24.11 -6.75
N ASP A 176 24.85 -24.56 -7.47
CA ASP A 176 24.20 -23.79 -8.53
C ASP A 176 22.79 -23.37 -8.10
N MET A 177 22.40 -22.12 -8.37
CA MET A 177 21.08 -21.59 -7.97
C MET A 177 19.93 -22.11 -8.84
N ASN A 178 20.24 -22.60 -10.04
CA ASN A 178 19.23 -23.00 -11.04
C ASN A 178 18.71 -24.41 -10.82
N ILE A 179 19.33 -25.18 -9.92
CA ILE A 179 18.93 -26.54 -9.57
C ILE A 179 17.90 -26.48 -8.44
N PRO A 180 16.69 -27.05 -8.61
CA PRO A 180 15.69 -27.07 -7.54
C PRO A 180 16.20 -27.85 -6.32
N ALA A 181 15.80 -27.43 -5.13
CA ALA A 181 16.23 -28.04 -3.86
C ALA A 181 16.00 -29.55 -3.76
N SER A 182 15.06 -30.09 -4.57
CA SER A 182 14.77 -31.52 -4.69
C SER A 182 15.85 -32.33 -5.41
N ASN A 183 16.64 -31.71 -6.31
CA ASN A 183 17.68 -32.38 -7.11
C ASN A 183 19.10 -32.07 -6.61
N ILE A 184 19.25 -31.34 -5.50
CA ILE A 184 20.54 -31.00 -4.91
C ILE A 184 21.12 -32.20 -4.15
N VAL A 185 22.28 -32.67 -4.63
CA VAL A 185 23.01 -33.87 -4.16
C VAL A 185 23.74 -33.63 -2.83
N SER A 186 24.12 -32.39 -2.51
CA SER A 186 24.92 -32.06 -1.32
C SER A 186 24.08 -31.44 -0.21
N GLU A 187 24.08 -32.05 0.99
CA GLU A 187 23.30 -31.59 2.14
C GLU A 187 23.71 -30.20 2.66
N ALA A 188 25.01 -29.86 2.60
CA ALA A 188 25.50 -28.52 2.88
C ALA A 188 24.88 -27.48 1.93
N CYS A 189 24.77 -27.79 0.65
CA CYS A 189 24.19 -26.89 -0.35
C CYS A 189 22.70 -26.63 -0.12
N ARG A 190 21.96 -27.67 0.29
CA ARG A 190 20.52 -27.60 0.59
C ARG A 190 20.21 -26.59 1.70
N LYS A 191 21.09 -26.44 2.70
CA LYS A 191 20.93 -25.47 3.78
C LYS A 191 21.20 -24.02 3.33
N HIS A 192 22.13 -23.82 2.39
CA HIS A 192 22.55 -22.49 1.94
C HIS A 192 21.77 -21.95 0.74
N VAL A 193 21.04 -22.79 0.00
CA VAL A 193 20.29 -22.40 -1.21
C VAL A 193 19.23 -21.33 -0.94
N SER A 194 18.57 -21.38 0.21
CA SER A 194 17.56 -20.38 0.61
C SER A 194 18.18 -18.99 0.75
N ARG A 195 19.34 -18.89 1.39
CA ARG A 195 20.12 -17.64 1.49
C ARG A 195 20.62 -17.17 0.13
N MET A 196 21.13 -18.08 -0.70
CA MET A 196 21.58 -17.72 -2.05
C MET A 196 20.46 -17.13 -2.90
N LYS A 197 19.22 -17.61 -2.75
CA LYS A 197 18.08 -17.12 -3.54
C LYS A 197 17.52 -15.78 -3.04
N HIS A 198 17.54 -15.52 -1.74
CA HIS A 198 16.88 -14.34 -1.15
C HIS A 198 17.85 -13.19 -0.81
N CYS A 199 19.12 -13.48 -0.49
CA CYS A 199 20.06 -12.47 0.01
C CYS A 199 20.90 -11.83 -1.09
N ARG A 200 21.00 -12.52 -2.23
CA ARG A 200 21.76 -12.07 -3.39
C ARG A 200 20.97 -11.06 -4.22
N VAL A 201 21.57 -9.90 -4.46
CA VAL A 201 20.96 -8.79 -5.21
C VAL A 201 20.80 -9.11 -6.71
N ASP A 202 21.65 -9.99 -7.25
CA ASP A 202 21.75 -10.34 -8.68
C ASP A 202 20.79 -11.45 -9.13
N THR A 203 20.02 -12.04 -8.21
CA THR A 203 19.08 -13.13 -8.50
C THR A 203 17.87 -12.71 -9.32
N SER A 204 17.51 -11.43 -9.28
CA SER A 204 16.31 -10.95 -9.95
C SER A 204 16.57 -10.60 -11.42
N HIS A 205 16.01 -11.40 -12.33
CA HIS A 205 15.99 -11.08 -13.77
C HIS A 205 14.96 -9.99 -14.11
N ALA A 206 14.34 -9.37 -13.11
CA ALA A 206 13.23 -8.42 -13.27
C ALA A 206 13.62 -7.21 -14.13
N LEU A 207 14.83 -6.67 -13.96
CA LEU A 207 15.33 -5.53 -14.73
C LEU A 207 15.67 -5.90 -16.18
N LYS A 208 16.17 -7.13 -16.43
CA LYS A 208 16.54 -7.60 -17.77
C LYS A 208 15.31 -7.97 -18.60
N SER A 209 14.30 -8.55 -17.97
CA SER A 209 13.08 -9.02 -18.63
C SER A 209 11.97 -7.95 -18.72
N SER A 210 12.16 -6.78 -18.12
CA SER A 210 11.15 -5.72 -18.14
C SER A 210 11.25 -4.85 -19.40
N PRO A 211 10.12 -4.53 -20.07
CA PRO A 211 10.10 -3.54 -21.14
C PRO A 211 10.43 -2.14 -20.59
N TRP A 212 11.15 -1.33 -21.36
CA TRP A 212 11.63 -0.01 -20.94
C TRP A 212 10.50 0.99 -20.65
N PHE A 213 9.44 0.98 -21.46
CA PHE A 213 8.25 1.78 -21.23
C PHE A 213 6.99 0.90 -21.33
N ARG A 214 6.15 0.94 -20.29
CA ARG A 214 4.85 0.27 -20.29
C ARG A 214 3.83 1.11 -19.55
N PHE A 215 2.82 1.55 -20.28
CA PHE A 215 1.71 2.29 -19.71
C PHE A 215 0.74 1.34 -18.99
N PRO A 216 0.38 1.59 -17.71
CA PRO A 216 -0.64 0.81 -17.02
C PRO A 216 -2.02 1.18 -17.58
N TYR A 217 -2.73 0.21 -18.14
CA TYR A 217 -4.08 0.40 -18.67
C TYR A 217 -5.12 -0.30 -17.78
N PRO A 218 -6.34 0.25 -17.66
CA PRO A 218 -7.42 -0.42 -16.97
C PRO A 218 -7.67 -1.80 -17.56
N LEU A 219 -8.06 -2.77 -16.72
CA LEU A 219 -8.38 -4.13 -17.15
C LEU A 219 -7.21 -4.91 -17.78
N GLN A 220 -5.95 -4.58 -17.44
CA GLN A 220 -4.78 -5.34 -17.91
C GLN A 220 -4.81 -6.85 -17.58
N TRP A 221 -5.60 -7.24 -16.57
CA TRP A 221 -5.77 -8.62 -16.16
C TRP A 221 -6.97 -9.32 -16.84
N GLY A 222 -7.75 -8.60 -17.64
CA GLY A 222 -8.95 -9.05 -18.35
C GLY A 222 -10.24 -8.55 -17.70
N THR A 223 -11.39 -9.09 -18.13
CA THR A 223 -12.71 -8.71 -17.60
C THR A 223 -12.87 -9.08 -16.12
N PRO A 224 -13.47 -8.21 -15.30
CA PRO A 224 -13.65 -8.45 -13.87
C PRO A 224 -14.66 -9.57 -13.66
N VAL A 225 -14.38 -10.46 -12.72
CA VAL A 225 -15.29 -11.55 -12.34
C VAL A 225 -15.87 -11.20 -10.98
N PHE A 226 -17.19 -11.28 -10.88
CA PHE A 226 -17.92 -10.93 -9.67
C PHE A 226 -18.29 -12.21 -8.92
N ASP A 227 -17.65 -12.41 -7.76
CA ASP A 227 -17.98 -13.46 -6.82
C ASP A 227 -18.54 -12.84 -5.53
N TRP A 228 -19.73 -13.28 -5.13
CA TRP A 228 -20.47 -12.70 -4.01
C TRP A 228 -19.72 -12.87 -2.66
N LYS A 229 -19.00 -13.98 -2.46
CA LYS A 229 -18.27 -14.23 -1.21
C LYS A 229 -17.17 -13.18 -1.03
N MET A 230 -16.41 -12.95 -2.10
CA MET A 230 -15.29 -12.01 -2.10
C MET A 230 -15.77 -10.56 -2.02
N VAL A 231 -16.90 -10.25 -2.66
CA VAL A 231 -17.55 -8.95 -2.57
C VAL A 231 -17.95 -8.63 -1.13
N LEU A 232 -18.61 -9.55 -0.42
CA LEU A 232 -19.03 -9.32 0.97
C LEU A 232 -17.82 -9.04 1.89
N VAL A 233 -16.75 -9.82 1.74
CA VAL A 233 -15.50 -9.62 2.49
C VAL A 233 -14.92 -8.23 2.19
N MET A 234 -14.83 -7.84 0.92
CA MET A 234 -14.27 -6.54 0.54
C MET A 234 -15.17 -5.36 0.96
N CYS A 235 -16.49 -5.52 0.98
CA CYS A 235 -17.41 -4.52 1.53
C CYS A 235 -17.19 -4.33 3.04
N ALA A 236 -17.05 -5.40 3.82
CA ALA A 236 -16.73 -5.29 5.24
C ALA A 236 -15.38 -4.58 5.48
N VAL A 237 -14.37 -4.93 4.68
CA VAL A 237 -13.03 -4.31 4.74
C VAL A 237 -13.08 -2.83 4.39
N SER A 238 -13.93 -2.40 3.45
CA SER A 238 -14.08 -0.98 3.11
C SER A 238 -14.58 -0.12 4.27
N ILE A 239 -15.42 -0.69 5.15
CA ILE A 239 -15.88 0.00 6.36
C ILE A 239 -14.68 0.19 7.31
N ILE A 240 -13.87 -0.84 7.52
CA ILE A 240 -12.66 -0.75 8.36
C ILE A 240 -11.67 0.28 7.76
N ALA A 241 -11.45 0.24 6.45
CA ALA A 241 -10.58 1.20 5.76
C ALA A 241 -11.10 2.65 5.91
N SER A 242 -12.41 2.86 5.91
CA SER A 242 -13.00 4.17 6.16
C SER A 242 -12.74 4.67 7.58
N VAL A 243 -12.84 3.80 8.59
CA VAL A 243 -12.51 4.13 9.99
C VAL A 243 -11.04 4.48 10.16
N ASP A 244 -10.15 3.72 9.53
CA ASP A 244 -8.70 3.97 9.54
C ASP A 244 -8.39 5.34 8.92
N SER A 245 -8.98 5.67 7.77
CA SER A 245 -8.77 6.96 7.11
C SER A 245 -9.16 8.17 7.99
N VAL A 246 -10.18 8.03 8.84
CA VAL A 246 -10.64 9.10 9.73
C VAL A 246 -9.78 9.19 10.98
N SER A 247 -9.26 8.06 11.43
CA SER A 247 -8.31 7.98 12.55
C SER A 247 -7.07 8.85 12.29
N PHE A 248 -6.54 8.80 11.06
CA PHE A 248 -5.43 9.65 10.63
C PHE A 248 -5.78 11.15 10.59
N LEU A 249 -7.02 11.51 10.27
CA LEU A 249 -7.49 12.91 10.26
C LEU A 249 -7.69 13.44 11.69
N SER A 250 -8.23 12.63 12.59
CA SER A 250 -8.46 12.97 14.00
C SER A 250 -7.15 13.23 14.76
N LEU A 251 -6.07 12.48 14.47
CA LEU A 251 -4.77 12.67 15.10
C LEU A 251 -4.10 14.01 14.75
N ASN A 252 -4.45 14.62 13.61
CA ASN A 252 -3.86 15.87 13.12
C ASN A 252 -4.67 17.12 13.51
N GLY A 253 -5.68 17.00 14.37
CA GLY A 253 -6.48 18.14 14.87
C GLY A 253 -7.37 18.82 13.81
N VAL A 254 -7.53 18.22 12.62
CA VAL A 254 -8.30 18.77 11.49
C VAL A 254 -9.80 18.47 11.62
N ILE A 255 -10.37 18.69 12.81
CA ILE A 255 -11.82 18.52 13.06
C ILE A 255 -12.60 19.74 12.54
N ARG A 256 -11.96 20.92 12.43
CA ARG A 256 -12.65 22.17 12.08
C ARG A 256 -13.15 22.26 10.63
N CYS A 257 -12.55 21.51 9.69
CA CYS A 257 -13.07 21.43 8.31
C CYS A 257 -14.24 20.44 8.17
N PHE A 258 -14.35 19.46 9.07
CA PHE A 258 -15.38 18.42 9.00
C PHE A 258 -16.77 18.95 9.41
N LEU A 259 -16.79 19.95 10.30
CA LEU A 259 -18.01 20.64 10.74
C LEU A 259 -18.63 21.56 9.66
N LEU A 260 -17.91 21.86 8.58
CA LEU A 260 -18.35 22.73 7.48
C LEU A 260 -18.96 21.95 6.30
N GLY A 261 -19.27 20.66 6.47
CA GLY A 261 -20.06 19.89 5.49
C GLY A 261 -19.32 19.57 4.18
N VAL A 262 -17.99 19.59 4.17
CA VAL A 262 -17.21 19.14 3.01
C VAL A 262 -17.44 17.62 2.84
N PRO A 263 -17.98 17.15 1.69
CA PRO A 263 -18.33 15.76 1.53
C PRO A 263 -17.06 14.87 1.57
N PHE A 264 -17.05 13.93 2.52
CA PHE A 264 -16.06 12.87 2.74
C PHE A 264 -15.76 12.01 1.50
N PHE A 265 -16.59 12.13 0.47
CA PHE A 265 -16.47 11.51 -0.85
C PHE A 265 -15.15 11.70 -1.56
N LEU A 266 -14.50 12.83 -1.37
CA LEU A 266 -13.24 13.09 -2.08
C LEU A 266 -12.03 12.40 -1.43
N PHE A 267 -12.16 11.93 -0.19
CA PHE A 267 -10.99 11.50 0.59
C PHE A 267 -10.68 10.00 0.49
N SER A 268 -11.70 9.14 0.44
CA SER A 268 -11.50 7.67 0.42
C SER A 268 -11.73 7.04 -0.95
N THR A 269 -12.58 7.65 -1.79
CA THR A 269 -13.10 7.01 -3.01
C THR A 269 -12.34 7.36 -4.30
N VAL A 270 -11.50 8.40 -4.29
CA VAL A 270 -10.91 8.94 -5.53
C VAL A 270 -9.99 7.98 -6.31
N PRO A 271 -9.25 7.00 -5.75
CA PRO A 271 -8.33 6.20 -6.57
C PRO A 271 -8.98 4.98 -7.21
N TYR A 272 -10.06 4.44 -6.63
CA TYR A 272 -10.76 3.27 -7.17
C TYR A 272 -11.98 3.64 -8.02
N VAL A 273 -12.59 4.80 -7.72
CA VAL A 273 -13.73 5.33 -8.46
C VAL A 273 -13.27 6.05 -9.73
N PHE A 274 -12.09 6.69 -9.81
CA PHE A 274 -11.69 7.40 -11.04
C PHE A 274 -11.56 6.48 -12.27
N ASP A 275 -11.16 5.22 -12.10
CA ASP A 275 -11.05 4.26 -13.21
C ASP A 275 -12.43 3.77 -13.72
N VAL A 276 -13.47 3.84 -12.90
CA VAL A 276 -14.85 3.42 -13.26
C VAL A 276 -15.74 4.62 -13.60
N LEU A 277 -15.53 5.78 -12.98
CA LEU A 277 -16.32 6.98 -13.14
C LEU A 277 -15.91 7.84 -14.35
N CYS A 278 -14.72 7.62 -14.91
CA CYS A 278 -14.30 8.29 -16.15
C CYS A 278 -15.16 7.90 -17.38
N HIS A 279 -16.09 6.95 -17.24
CA HIS A 279 -17.05 6.58 -18.28
C HIS A 279 -18.51 6.99 -18.00
N MET A 280 -18.83 7.68 -16.88
CA MET A 280 -20.25 7.76 -16.44
C MET A 280 -20.80 9.08 -15.87
N CYS A 281 -20.09 10.20 -15.70
CA CYS A 281 -20.82 11.42 -15.29
C CYS A 281 -20.14 12.77 -15.52
N MET A 282 -20.54 13.39 -16.62
CA MET A 282 -20.47 14.82 -16.92
C MET A 282 -21.41 15.66 -16.03
N CYS A 283 -21.56 15.32 -14.73
CA CYS A 283 -22.60 15.89 -13.85
C CYS A 283 -22.03 16.66 -12.63
N CYS A 284 -20.70 16.80 -12.53
CA CYS A 284 -20.06 17.49 -11.40
C CYS A 284 -19.84 19.01 -11.62
N THR A 285 -20.50 19.60 -12.62
CA THR A 285 -20.41 21.03 -12.92
C THR A 285 -21.40 21.87 -12.10
N TYR A 286 -22.41 21.26 -11.49
CA TYR A 286 -23.48 21.99 -10.78
C TYR A 286 -23.13 22.39 -9.33
N LEU A 287 -22.19 21.70 -8.66
CA LEU A 287 -21.86 22.00 -7.26
C LEU A 287 -20.80 23.11 -7.07
N ARG A 288 -20.16 23.56 -8.15
CA ARG A 288 -19.18 24.67 -8.11
C ARG A 288 -19.82 26.04 -7.88
N PHE A 289 -21.10 26.21 -8.23
CA PHE A 289 -21.76 27.53 -8.19
C PHE A 289 -22.22 27.93 -6.78
N LEU A 290 -22.64 26.98 -5.94
CA LEU A 290 -23.12 27.30 -4.58
C LEU A 290 -21.97 27.54 -3.58
N CYS A 291 -20.82 26.88 -3.76
CA CYS A 291 -19.69 27.02 -2.83
C CYS A 291 -18.88 28.32 -3.05
N TYR A 292 -18.81 28.82 -4.30
CA TYR A 292 -18.12 30.08 -4.60
C TYR A 292 -18.89 31.32 -4.11
N SER A 293 -20.24 31.27 -4.09
CA SER A 293 -21.06 32.41 -3.65
C SER A 293 -21.02 32.60 -2.12
N GLN A 294 -20.90 31.53 -1.33
CA GLN A 294 -20.91 31.64 0.13
C GLN A 294 -19.55 32.08 0.70
N CYS A 295 -18.44 31.66 0.08
CA CYS A 295 -17.09 31.96 0.57
C CYS A 295 -16.68 33.43 0.41
N ASN A 296 -17.34 34.18 -0.49
CA ASN A 296 -17.02 35.59 -0.74
C ASN A 296 -17.86 36.58 0.08
N LEU A 297 -18.95 36.12 0.73
CA LEU A 297 -19.74 36.98 1.64
C LEU A 297 -19.17 37.02 3.06
N ASP A 298 -18.48 35.96 3.49
CA ASP A 298 -17.94 35.87 4.87
C ASP A 298 -16.49 36.37 4.99
N ALA A 299 -15.90 36.89 3.90
CA ALA A 299 -14.60 37.55 3.91
C ALA A 299 -14.70 39.07 4.24
N PHE A 300 -15.91 39.60 4.42
CA PHE A 300 -16.16 41.04 4.60
C PHE A 300 -17.01 41.42 5.81
N ASN A 301 -17.23 40.52 6.78
CA ASN A 301 -17.89 40.85 8.04
C ASN A 301 -17.26 40.15 9.24
#